data_AF-A0A385I529-F1
#
_entry.id   AF-A0A385I529-F1
#
_cell.length_a   1.000
_cell.length_b   1.000
_cell.length_c   1.000
_cell.angle_alpha   90.00
_cell.angle_beta   90.00
_cell.angle_gamma   90.00
#
_symmetry.space_group_name_H-M   'P 1'
#
loop_
_entity.id
_entity.type
_entity.pdbx_description
1 polymer ?
#
loop_
_entity_poly.entity_id
_entity_poly.type
_entity_poly.pdbx_seq_one_letter_code
_entity_poly.pdbx_strand_id
1 'polypeptide(L)'
;FWAELNAARLDHKNVVHIVAASTCAPGNQDSLGTIIMEYVGNSTLDHVIYGTGCITAKRKADQLSIAQCLGYSCDIMAGLVFL
;
A
#
# COMPACT_ATOMS: atom_id res chain seq x y z
N PHE A 1 14.10 -1.45 -15.74
CA PHE A 1 13.57 -2.46 -16.66
C PHE A 1 13.15 -3.77 -15.99
N TRP A 2 14.04 -4.66 -15.51
CA TRP A 2 13.61 -5.96 -14.96
C TRP A 2 12.71 -5.90 -13.71
N ALA A 3 12.91 -4.91 -12.85
CA ALA A 3 12.06 -4.73 -11.67
C ALA A 3 10.60 -4.38 -12.00
N GLU A 4 10.34 -3.75 -13.15
CA GLU A 4 9.00 -3.30 -13.55
C GLU A 4 8.12 -4.49 -13.99
N LEU A 5 8.69 -5.45 -14.72
CA LEU A 5 7.97 -6.65 -15.16
C LEU A 5 7.73 -7.62 -13.99
N ASN A 6 8.66 -7.68 -13.04
CA ASN A 6 8.49 -8.52 -11.85
C ASN A 6 7.35 -8.00 -10.96
N ALA A 7 7.22 -6.68 -10.82
CA ALA A 7 6.18 -6.09 -9.99
C ALA A 7 4.78 -6.16 -10.64
N ALA A 8 4.68 -6.15 -11.97
CA ALA A 8 3.42 -6.35 -12.70
C ALA A 8 2.88 -7.79 -12.63
N ARG A 9 3.66 -8.74 -12.12
CA ARG A 9 3.25 -10.15 -11.94
C ARG A 9 2.75 -10.46 -10.53
N LEU A 10 2.77 -9.47 -9.63
CA LEU A 10 2.30 -9.64 -8.27
C LEU A 10 0.78 -9.49 -8.27
N ASP A 11 0.09 -10.62 -8.33
CA ASP A 11 -1.37 -10.73 -8.24
C ASP A 11 -1.74 -11.42 -6.92
N HIS A 12 -1.84 -10.64 -5.85
CA HIS A 12 -2.27 -11.14 -4.55
C HIS A 12 -3.14 -10.10 -3.85
N LYS A 13 -4.20 -10.53 -3.18
CA LYS A 13 -5.18 -9.65 -2.54
C LYS A 13 -4.57 -8.62 -1.57
N ASN A 14 -3.45 -8.97 -0.95
CA ASN A 14 -2.75 -8.13 0.04
C ASN A 14 -1.50 -7.43 -0.53
N VAL A 15 -1.30 -7.47 -1.85
CA VAL A 15 -0.23 -6.78 -2.56
C VAL A 15 -0.87 -5.93 -3.65
N VAL A 16 -0.53 -4.64 -3.71
CA VAL A 16 -1.13 -3.75 -4.71
C VAL A 16 -0.63 -4.15 -6.10
N HIS A 17 -1.57 -4.40 -7.01
CA HIS A 17 -1.25 -4.75 -8.39
C HIS A 17 -0.74 -3.53 -9.15
N ILE A 18 0.45 -3.67 -9.76
CA ILE A 18 1.05 -2.66 -10.62
C ILE A 18 0.62 -2.90 -12.07
N VAL A 19 -0.08 -1.93 -12.65
CA VAL A 19 -0.60 -2.00 -14.03
C VAL A 19 0.45 -1.59 -15.05
N ALA A 20 1.22 -0.55 -14.73
CA ALA A 20 2.31 -0.09 -15.58
C ALA A 20 3.35 0.64 -14.76
N ALA A 21 4.60 0.56 -15.19
CA ALA A 21 5.68 1.37 -14.66
C ALA A 21 6.53 1.88 -15.83
N SER A 22 6.98 3.12 -15.74
CA SER A 22 7.84 3.77 -16.72
C SER A 22 9.12 4.20 -16.03
N THR A 23 10.25 3.65 -16.48
CA THR A 23 11.60 4.07 -16.08
C THR A 23 12.15 5.11 -17.04
N CYS A 24 12.88 6.04 -16.47
CA CYS A 24 13.56 7.10 -17.20
C CYS A 24 14.91 6.58 -17.71
N ALA A 25 15.33 7.02 -18.90
CA ALA A 25 16.65 6.70 -19.42
C ALA A 25 17.75 7.29 -18.52
N PRO A 26 18.84 6.54 -18.25
CA PRO A 26 19.94 7.05 -17.43
C PRO A 26 20.60 8.23 -18.16
N GLY A 27 20.45 9.44 -17.60
CA GLY A 27 21.05 10.67 -18.15
C GLY A 27 20.14 11.89 -18.21
N ASN A 28 18.83 11.72 -18.00
CA ASN A 28 17.88 12.85 -17.93
C ASN A 28 17.36 13.03 -16.49
N GLN A 29 17.90 14.01 -15.76
CA GLN A 29 17.50 14.34 -14.38
C GLN A 29 16.07 14.91 -14.29
N ASP A 30 15.47 15.30 -15.43
CA ASP A 30 14.12 15.88 -15.49
C ASP A 30 13.03 14.86 -15.87
N SER A 31 13.40 13.60 -16.14
CA SER A 31 12.42 12.57 -16.46
C SER A 31 11.93 11.93 -15.15
N LEU A 32 10.64 12.08 -14.84
CA LEU A 32 9.99 11.44 -13.70
C LEU A 32 9.52 10.03 -14.06
N GLY A 33 9.91 9.04 -13.26
CA GLY A 33 9.41 7.68 -13.39
C GLY A 33 7.96 7.64 -12.91
N THR A 34 7.07 7.04 -13.69
CA THR A 34 5.65 6.96 -13.35
C THR A 34 5.26 5.51 -13.06
N ILE A 35 4.56 5.28 -11.96
CA ILE A 35 3.98 3.97 -11.61
C ILE A 35 2.46 4.14 -11.57
N ILE A 36 1.77 3.29 -12.31
CA ILE A 36 0.31 3.18 -12.34
C ILE A 36 -0.04 1.87 -11.63
N MET A 37 -0.83 1.97 -10.57
CA MET A 37 -1.19 0.85 -9.72
C MET A 37 -2.69 0.89 -9.38
N GLU A 38 -3.22 -0.24 -8.92
CA GLU A 38 -4.60 -0.32 -8.48
C GLU A 38 -4.90 0.64 -7.32
N TYR A 39 -6.06 1.30 -7.40
CA TYR A 39 -6.54 2.15 -6.32
C TYR A 39 -7.24 1.29 -5.25
N VAL A 40 -6.58 1.13 -4.10
CA VAL A 40 -7.04 0.26 -3.01
C VAL A 40 -7.78 0.99 -1.89
N GLY A 41 -7.88 2.31 -1.92
CA GLY A 41 -8.63 3.09 -0.94
C GLY A 41 -8.16 4.51 -0.75
N ASN A 42 -8.92 5.27 0.05
CA ASN A 42 -8.71 6.70 0.28
C ASN A 42 -7.86 7.03 1.52
N SER A 43 -7.28 6.02 2.17
CA SER A 43 -6.52 6.19 3.40
C SER A 43 -5.36 5.21 3.44
N THR A 44 -4.23 5.68 3.99
CA THR A 44 -3.05 4.85 4.17
C THR A 44 -3.10 4.12 5.50
N LEU A 45 -2.35 3.04 5.65
CA LEU A 45 -2.20 2.36 6.94
C LEU A 45 -1.60 3.30 7.99
N ASP A 46 -0.71 4.20 7.59
CA ASP A 46 -0.18 5.27 8.45
C ASP A 46 -1.31 6.19 8.96
N HIS A 47 -2.25 6.58 8.09
CA HIS A 47 -3.44 7.29 8.52
C HIS A 47 -4.23 6.44 9.51
N VAL A 48 -4.54 5.19 9.20
CA VAL A 48 -5.31 4.32 10.13
C VAL A 48 -4.61 4.12 11.50
N ILE A 49 -3.28 4.13 11.55
CA ILE A 49 -2.49 3.99 12.78
C ILE A 49 -2.34 5.32 13.54
N TYR A 50 -2.18 6.46 12.84
CA TYR A 50 -1.78 7.74 13.43
C TYR A 50 -2.72 8.93 13.17
N GLY A 51 -3.67 8.84 12.24
CA GLY A 51 -4.63 9.88 11.85
C GLY A 51 -6.07 9.35 11.71
N THR A 52 -7.06 9.78 12.47
CA THR A 52 -7.41 11.16 12.74
C THR A 52 -8.13 11.15 14.07
N GLY A 53 -7.54 11.77 15.09
CA GLY A 53 -8.39 12.31 16.16
C GLY A 53 -9.33 13.34 15.53
N CYS A 54 -10.65 13.18 15.75
CA CYS A 54 -11.69 14.22 15.60
C CYS A 54 -12.79 14.05 14.53
N ILE A 55 -13.00 12.91 13.87
CA ILE A 55 -14.27 12.71 13.13
C ILE A 55 -14.95 11.41 13.55
N THR A 56 -15.61 11.47 14.71
CA THR A 56 -17.01 11.10 14.98
C THR A 56 -17.08 10.50 16.38
N ALA A 57 -17.81 11.19 17.26
CA ALA A 57 -18.02 10.81 18.64
C ALA A 57 -18.49 9.35 18.83
N LYS A 58 -17.61 8.45 19.30
CA LYS A 58 -18.01 7.32 20.16
C LYS A 58 -16.82 6.66 20.90
N ARG A 59 -16.57 7.18 22.11
CA ARG A 59 -16.14 6.44 23.32
C ARG A 59 -15.15 5.27 23.12
N LYS A 60 -13.89 5.47 23.53
CA LYS A 60 -12.92 4.39 23.88
C LYS A 60 -12.52 3.39 22.77
N ALA A 61 -13.00 3.55 21.54
CA ALA A 61 -12.76 2.65 20.39
C ALA A 61 -11.86 3.25 19.29
N ASP A 62 -11.24 4.41 19.54
CA ASP A 62 -10.39 5.15 18.57
C ASP A 62 -8.90 4.72 18.59
N GLN A 63 -8.52 3.76 19.42
CA GLN A 63 -7.28 3.02 19.22
C GLN A 63 -7.61 1.80 18.38
N LEU A 64 -6.85 1.56 17.29
CA LEU A 64 -6.86 0.30 16.56
C LEU A 64 -6.96 -0.85 17.56
N SER A 65 -8.11 -1.52 17.57
CA SER A 65 -8.31 -2.62 18.50
C SER A 65 -7.22 -3.68 18.26
N ILE A 66 -6.82 -4.40 19.30
CA ILE A 66 -5.83 -5.49 19.17
C ILE A 66 -6.26 -6.47 18.06
N ALA A 67 -7.57 -6.71 17.91
CA ALA A 67 -8.13 -7.52 16.84
C ALA A 67 -7.88 -6.93 15.44
N GLN A 68 -8.05 -5.61 15.25
CA GLN A 68 -7.73 -4.95 13.97
C GLN A 68 -6.23 -4.94 13.70
N CYS A 69 -5.40 -4.70 14.72
CA CYS A 69 -3.94 -4.74 14.59
C CYS A 69 -3.45 -6.14 14.18
N LEU A 70 -4.01 -7.20 14.79
CA LEU A 70 -3.77 -8.58 14.38
C LEU A 70 -4.24 -8.84 12.95
N GLY A 71 -5.41 -8.32 12.55
CA GLY A 71 -5.91 -8.42 11.18
C GLY A 71 -4.93 -7.82 10.16
N TYR A 72 -4.51 -6.57 10.38
CA TYR A 72 -3.52 -5.91 9.52
C TYR A 72 -2.18 -6.66 9.50
N SER A 73 -1.73 -7.19 10.64
CA SER A 73 -0.51 -7.99 10.71
C SER A 73 -0.62 -9.28 9.91
N CYS A 74 -1.75 -9.98 9.99
CA CYS A 74 -2.02 -11.18 9.19
C CYS A 74 -2.08 -10.86 7.70
N ASP A 75 -2.70 -9.74 7.33
CA ASP A 75 -2.80 -9.32 5.93
C ASP A 75 -1.42 -9.00 5.33
N ILE A 76 -0.58 -8.27 6.06
CA ILE A 76 0.81 -7.99 5.68
C ILE A 76 1.60 -9.29 5.56
N MET A 77 1.45 -10.20 6.52
CA MET A 77 2.17 -11.47 6.50
C MET A 77 1.78 -12.33 5.28
N ALA A 78 0.49 -12.38 4.94
CA ALA A 78 0.02 -13.09 3.75
C ALA A 78 0.54 -12.47 2.46
N GLY A 79 0.65 -11.13 2.39
CA GLY A 79 1.31 -10.45 1.27
C GLY A 79 2.81 -10.77 1.18
N LEU A 80 3.51 -10.79 2.33
CA LEU A 80 4.94 -11.09 2.40
C LEU A 80 5.28 -12.53 2.03
N VAL A 81 4.42 -13.50 2.39
CA VAL A 81 4.60 -14.92 2.02
C VAL A 81 4.47 -15.14 0.51
N PHE A 82 3.74 -14.28 -0.18
CA PHE A 82 3.53 -14.39 -1.63
C PHE A 82 4.68 -13.82 -2.47
N LEU A 83 5.40 -12.82 -1.94
CA LEU A 83 6.53 -12.15 -2.60
C LEU A 83 7.77 -13.06 -2.70
#